data_AF-A0A9P6XXH9-F1
#
_entry.id   AF-A0A9P6XXH9-F1
#
_cell.length_a   1.000
_cell.length_b   1.000
_cell.length_c   1.000
_cell.angle_alpha   90.00
_cell.angle_beta   90.00
_cell.angle_gamma   90.00
#
_symmetry.space_group_name_H-M   'P 1'
#
loop_
_entity.id
_entity.type
_entity.pdbx_description
1 polymer ?
#
loop_
_entity_poly.entity_id
_entity_poly.type
_entity_poly.pdbx_seq_one_letter_code
_entity_poly.pdbx_strand_id
1 'polypeptide(L)'
;MLDSSYCMDVPASPFYNRIVDANKVGSAAVKGSTEPMRLDLHNKGDVRYQQGFVIAHNPDNQPGKGSCIFAHLWRQPGEATAGCTAMPQARMQALLDWLRPQDTPRFVLLPRAEYQRLQAQWQLPALSGDAR
;
A
#
# COMPACT_ATOMS: atom_id res chain seq x y z
N MET A 1 -4.07 6.42 -12.22
CA MET A 1 -4.50 5.05 -12.54
C MET A 1 -5.65 5.10 -13.53
N LEU A 2 -5.73 4.13 -14.44
CA LEU A 2 -6.83 3.98 -15.40
C LEU A 2 -7.96 3.14 -14.78
N ASP A 3 -9.15 3.14 -15.37
CA ASP A 3 -10.26 2.23 -15.00
C ASP A 3 -9.89 0.75 -15.21
N SER A 4 -9.06 0.49 -16.21
CA SER A 4 -8.49 -0.83 -16.55
C SER A 4 -7.28 -1.21 -15.70
N SER A 5 -6.88 -0.40 -14.71
CA SER A 5 -5.71 -0.69 -13.88
C SER A 5 -6.06 -1.65 -12.74
N TYR A 6 -5.31 -2.76 -12.63
CA TYR A 6 -5.42 -3.74 -11.56
C TYR A 6 -4.05 -3.97 -10.93
N CYS A 7 -3.99 -4.14 -9.61
CA CYS A 7 -2.85 -4.77 -8.99
C CYS A 7 -3.07 -6.28 -8.91
N MET A 8 -2.16 -7.07 -9.45
CA MET A 8 -2.37 -8.51 -9.53
C MET A 8 -2.00 -9.20 -8.22
N ASP A 9 -3.02 -9.63 -7.49
CA ASP A 9 -2.96 -10.31 -6.20
C ASP A 9 -3.09 -11.85 -6.32
N VAL A 10 -3.19 -12.39 -7.55
CA VAL A 10 -3.28 -13.82 -7.82
C VAL A 10 -1.88 -14.45 -7.91
N PRO A 11 -1.46 -15.34 -6.98
CA PRO A 11 -0.07 -15.84 -6.93
C PRO A 11 0.42 -16.57 -8.19
N ALA A 12 -0.48 -17.23 -8.92
CA ALA A 12 -0.15 -17.93 -10.15
C ALA A 12 -0.05 -17.02 -11.39
N SER A 13 -0.42 -15.74 -11.28
CA SER A 13 -0.35 -14.81 -12.40
C SER A 13 1.10 -14.47 -12.74
N PRO A 14 1.47 -14.39 -14.04
CA PRO A 14 2.78 -13.88 -14.44
C PRO A 14 2.99 -12.39 -14.08
N PHE A 15 1.91 -11.71 -13.70
CA PHE A 15 1.91 -10.31 -13.29
C PHE A 15 1.80 -10.15 -11.76
N TYR A 16 1.90 -11.22 -10.97
CA TYR A 16 1.75 -11.16 -9.51
C TYR A 16 2.52 -9.98 -8.88
N ASN A 17 1.90 -9.31 -7.93
CA ASN A 17 2.37 -8.10 -7.24
C ASN A 17 2.73 -6.92 -8.16
N ARG A 18 2.11 -6.81 -9.34
CA ARG A 18 2.31 -5.68 -10.26
C ARG A 18 1.00 -4.99 -10.58
N ILE A 19 1.07 -3.67 -10.75
CA ILE A 19 -0.02 -2.87 -11.31
C ILE A 19 0.08 -2.94 -12.82
N VAL A 20 -0.96 -3.45 -13.46
CA VAL A 20 -1.05 -3.63 -14.92
C VAL A 20 -2.31 -2.98 -15.46
N ASP A 21 -2.27 -2.64 -16.75
CA ASP A 21 -3.42 -2.15 -17.51
C ASP A 21 -4.03 -3.32 -18.29
N ALA A 22 -5.26 -3.70 -17.96
CA ALA A 22 -5.98 -4.79 -18.58
C ALA A 22 -6.18 -4.61 -20.10
N ASN A 23 -6.21 -3.37 -20.59
CA ASN A 23 -6.31 -3.09 -22.03
C ASN A 23 -5.00 -3.42 -22.76
N LYS A 24 -3.87 -3.51 -22.04
CA LYS A 24 -2.56 -3.88 -22.60
C LYS A 24 -2.22 -5.36 -22.41
N VAL A 25 -2.52 -5.92 -21.24
CA VAL A 25 -2.19 -7.33 -20.93
C VAL A 25 -3.31 -8.31 -21.28
N GLY A 26 -4.49 -7.80 -21.63
CA GLY A 26 -5.70 -8.57 -21.91
C GLY A 26 -6.51 -8.89 -20.64
N SER A 27 -7.84 -8.90 -20.78
CA SER A 27 -8.77 -9.14 -19.67
C SER A 27 -8.58 -10.50 -19.00
N ALA A 28 -8.16 -11.52 -19.75
CA ALA A 28 -7.85 -12.84 -19.21
C ALA A 28 -6.67 -12.81 -18.23
N ALA A 29 -5.69 -11.92 -18.43
CA ALA A 29 -4.49 -11.83 -17.58
C ALA A 29 -4.77 -11.21 -16.21
N VAL A 30 -5.83 -10.39 -16.10
CA VAL A 30 -6.27 -9.79 -14.83
C VAL A 30 -7.39 -10.57 -14.14
N LYS A 31 -7.85 -11.66 -14.76
CA LYS A 31 -8.95 -12.48 -14.24
C LYS A 31 -8.61 -13.01 -12.84
N GLY A 32 -9.56 -12.85 -11.91
CA GLY A 32 -9.44 -13.31 -10.54
C GLY A 32 -8.72 -12.34 -9.61
N SER A 33 -8.20 -11.21 -10.12
CA SER A 33 -7.72 -10.15 -9.25
C SER A 33 -8.86 -9.55 -8.44
N THR A 34 -8.60 -9.26 -7.17
CA THR A 34 -9.55 -8.58 -6.28
C THR A 34 -9.20 -7.11 -6.03
N GLU A 35 -8.18 -6.59 -6.72
CA GLU A 35 -7.55 -5.31 -6.42
C GLU A 35 -7.58 -4.33 -7.61
N PRO A 36 -8.76 -3.83 -8.03
CA PRO A 36 -8.84 -2.77 -9.03
C PRO A 36 -8.32 -1.45 -8.46
N MET A 37 -7.50 -0.74 -9.23
CA MET A 37 -6.83 0.48 -8.76
C MET A 37 -7.73 1.73 -8.76
N ARG A 38 -8.95 1.64 -9.28
CA ARG A 38 -9.97 2.71 -9.29
C ARG A 38 -11.20 2.32 -8.48
N LEU A 39 -10.99 2.11 -7.18
CA LEU A 39 -12.04 1.69 -6.24
C LEU A 39 -13.26 2.63 -6.25
N ASP A 40 -13.08 3.92 -6.54
CA ASP A 40 -14.17 4.90 -6.65
C ASP A 40 -15.18 4.58 -7.76
N LEU A 41 -14.77 3.83 -8.80
CA LEU A 41 -15.64 3.36 -9.87
C LEU A 41 -16.41 2.09 -9.48
N HIS A 42 -15.89 1.32 -8.53
CA HIS A 42 -16.51 0.08 -8.04
C HIS A 42 -17.36 0.30 -6.79
N ASN A 43 -16.98 1.28 -5.97
CA ASN A 43 -17.57 1.62 -4.69
C ASN A 43 -17.75 3.14 -4.62
N LYS A 44 -19.00 3.62 -4.72
CA LYS A 44 -19.29 5.05 -4.76
C LYS A 44 -18.70 5.78 -3.54
N GLY A 45 -17.81 6.74 -3.82
CA GLY A 45 -17.18 7.56 -2.78
C GLY A 45 -15.95 6.92 -2.10
N ASP A 46 -15.44 5.79 -2.62
CA ASP A 46 -14.25 5.16 -2.08
C ASP A 46 -12.98 5.92 -2.47
N VAL A 47 -12.38 6.60 -1.49
CA VAL A 47 -11.23 7.49 -1.70
C VAL A 47 -9.89 6.80 -1.54
N ARG A 48 -9.86 5.52 -1.13
CA ARG A 48 -8.65 4.86 -0.62
C ARG A 48 -7.46 5.03 -1.56
N TYR A 49 -7.63 4.81 -2.86
CA TYR A 49 -6.55 4.86 -3.87
C TYR A 49 -6.44 6.17 -4.64
N GLN A 50 -7.07 7.25 -4.17
CA GLN A 50 -6.89 8.58 -4.78
C GLN A 50 -5.47 9.12 -4.55
N GLN A 51 -4.86 8.82 -3.40
CA GLN A 51 -3.49 9.21 -3.05
C GLN A 51 -2.80 8.08 -2.28
N GLY A 52 -1.51 7.90 -2.53
CA GLY A 52 -0.74 6.83 -1.90
C GLY A 52 0.56 6.53 -2.62
N PHE A 53 1.23 5.48 -2.14
CA PHE A 53 2.44 4.94 -2.77
C PHE A 53 2.52 3.43 -2.54
N VAL A 54 3.31 2.77 -3.38
CA VAL A 54 3.59 1.33 -3.25
C VAL A 54 4.65 1.11 -2.18
N ILE A 55 4.36 0.21 -1.25
CA ILE A 55 5.35 -0.27 -0.30
C ILE A 55 5.99 -1.51 -0.94
N ALA A 56 7.28 -1.42 -1.23
CA ALA A 56 8.06 -2.50 -1.86
C ALA A 56 8.35 -3.65 -0.88
N HIS A 57 7.31 -4.23 -0.27
CA HIS A 57 7.38 -5.34 0.67
C HIS A 57 7.90 -6.63 0.03
N ASN A 58 7.45 -6.90 -1.20
CA ASN A 58 7.84 -8.07 -2.01
C ASN A 58 8.37 -7.61 -3.38
N PRO A 59 9.54 -6.95 -3.43
CA PRO A 59 10.01 -6.24 -4.63
C PRO A 59 10.30 -7.19 -5.81
N ASP A 60 10.67 -8.43 -5.51
CA ASP A 60 10.95 -9.45 -6.52
C ASP A 60 9.68 -10.16 -7.02
N ASN A 61 8.50 -9.80 -6.48
CA ASN A 61 7.20 -10.37 -6.84
C ASN A 61 7.12 -11.89 -6.62
N GLN A 62 7.72 -12.39 -5.53
CA GLN A 62 7.74 -13.81 -5.23
C GLN A 62 6.33 -14.29 -4.82
N PRO A 63 5.74 -15.28 -5.50
CA PRO A 63 4.41 -15.79 -5.18
C PRO A 63 4.24 -16.18 -3.70
N GLY A 64 3.12 -15.78 -3.09
CA GLY A 64 2.79 -16.11 -1.70
C GLY A 64 3.55 -15.29 -0.64
N LYS A 65 4.39 -14.34 -1.03
CA LYS A 65 5.10 -13.41 -0.12
C LYS A 65 4.36 -12.07 0.08
N GLY A 66 3.05 -12.05 -0.17
CA GLY A 66 2.23 -10.84 -0.15
C GLY A 66 2.29 -10.06 -1.46
N SER A 67 1.22 -9.32 -1.75
CA SER A 67 1.04 -8.53 -2.97
C SER A 67 0.28 -7.26 -2.69
N CYS A 68 0.43 -6.26 -3.56
CA CYS A 68 -0.39 -5.05 -3.58
C CYS A 68 -0.40 -4.31 -2.24
N ILE A 69 0.77 -4.24 -1.60
CA ILE A 69 0.91 -3.54 -0.31
C ILE A 69 1.15 -2.06 -0.58
N PHE A 70 0.20 -1.24 -0.13
CA PHE A 70 0.21 0.21 -0.35
C PHE A 70 0.19 0.97 0.96
N ALA A 71 0.63 2.22 0.89
CA ALA A 71 0.16 3.27 1.78
C ALA A 71 -0.97 4.03 1.06
N HIS A 72 -2.15 4.15 1.67
CA HIS A 72 -3.33 4.73 1.02
C HIS A 72 -4.20 5.56 1.97
N LEU A 73 -5.24 6.23 1.47
CA LEU A 73 -6.14 7.01 2.34
C LEU A 73 -7.04 6.09 3.15
N TRP A 74 -7.30 6.38 4.43
CA TRP A 74 -8.33 5.66 5.18
C TRP A 74 -9.72 5.91 4.57
N ARG A 75 -10.56 4.88 4.57
CA ARG A 75 -12.00 5.04 4.34
C ARG A 75 -12.69 5.64 5.56
N GLN A 76 -12.34 5.13 6.75
CA GLN A 76 -12.76 5.65 8.05
C GLN A 76 -11.62 5.52 9.08
N PRO A 77 -11.53 6.42 10.08
CA PRO A 77 -10.55 6.29 11.16
C PRO A 77 -10.69 4.97 11.92
N GLY A 78 -9.57 4.29 12.18
CA GLY A 78 -9.55 3.04 12.93
C GLY A 78 -9.97 1.78 12.16
N GLU A 79 -10.33 1.90 10.87
CA GLU A 79 -10.64 0.74 10.04
C GLU A 79 -9.38 -0.09 9.77
N ALA A 80 -9.46 -1.40 10.00
CA ALA A 80 -8.37 -2.32 9.71
C ALA A 80 -8.17 -2.52 8.20
N THR A 81 -6.94 -2.78 7.79
CA THR A 81 -6.54 -3.06 6.41
C THR A 81 -6.09 -4.51 6.27
N ALA A 82 -6.15 -5.06 5.05
CA ALA A 82 -5.56 -6.36 4.72
C ALA A 82 -4.06 -6.24 4.40
N GLY A 83 -3.28 -5.68 5.33
CA GLY A 83 -1.82 -5.56 5.22
C GLY A 83 -1.31 -4.23 4.66
N CYS A 84 -2.14 -3.46 3.96
CA CYS A 84 -1.80 -2.07 3.61
C CYS A 84 -1.63 -1.19 4.87
N THR A 85 -1.01 -0.03 4.71
CA THR A 85 -1.05 1.04 5.73
C THR A 85 -1.95 2.14 5.22
N ALA A 86 -2.75 2.74 6.09
CA ALA A 86 -3.57 3.86 5.67
C ALA A 86 -3.54 4.99 6.69
N MET A 87 -3.96 6.19 6.26
CA MET A 87 -3.93 7.41 7.07
C MET A 87 -4.88 8.48 6.52
N PRO A 88 -5.17 9.57 7.25
CA PRO A 88 -5.95 10.68 6.73
C PRO A 88 -5.20 11.42 5.62
N GLN A 89 -5.93 12.08 4.73
CA GLN A 89 -5.38 12.76 3.56
C GLN A 89 -4.27 13.76 3.88
N ALA A 90 -4.45 14.59 4.92
CA ALA A 90 -3.43 15.58 5.32
C ALA A 90 -2.10 14.93 5.73
N ARG A 91 -2.12 13.75 6.36
CA ARG A 91 -0.91 13.00 6.73
C ARG A 91 -0.26 12.38 5.49
N MET A 92 -1.06 11.83 4.58
CA MET A 92 -0.56 11.28 3.31
C MET A 92 0.14 12.37 2.49
N GLN A 93 -0.48 13.55 2.35
CA GLN A 93 0.10 14.65 1.59
C GLN A 93 1.43 15.10 2.20
N ALA A 94 1.47 15.34 3.52
CA ALA A 94 2.71 15.70 4.20
C ALA A 94 3.82 14.65 4.03
N LEU A 95 3.47 13.36 4.00
CA LEU A 95 4.42 12.28 3.78
C LEU A 95 4.92 12.27 2.32
N LEU A 96 4.03 12.44 1.34
CA LEU A 96 4.39 12.52 -0.08
C LEU A 96 5.29 13.74 -0.37
N ASP A 97 5.03 14.88 0.27
CA ASP A 97 5.84 16.10 0.13
C ASP A 97 7.23 15.94 0.77
N TRP A 98 7.33 15.13 1.82
CA TRP A 98 8.59 14.83 2.51
C TRP A 98 9.42 13.74 1.80
N LEU A 99 8.77 12.74 1.20
CA LEU A 99 9.43 11.58 0.60
C LEU A 99 10.25 11.97 -0.63
N ARG A 100 11.54 11.62 -0.60
CA ARG A 100 12.47 11.81 -1.70
C ARG A 100 13.11 10.46 -2.06
N PRO A 101 12.89 9.91 -3.27
CA PRO A 101 13.41 8.59 -3.64
C PRO A 101 14.93 8.45 -3.49
N GLN A 102 15.68 9.53 -3.75
CA GLN A 102 17.14 9.56 -3.63
C GLN A 102 17.65 9.42 -2.20
N ASP A 103 16.81 9.68 -1.18
CA ASP A 103 17.17 9.51 0.23
C ASP A 103 17.03 8.04 0.68
N THR A 104 16.63 7.14 -0.23
CA THR A 104 16.42 5.70 0.03
C THR A 104 15.53 5.43 1.26
N PRO A 105 14.32 6.02 1.32
CA PRO A 105 13.46 5.92 2.49
C PRO A 105 13.16 4.47 2.84
N ARG A 106 13.14 4.16 4.15
CA ARG A 106 12.79 2.84 4.68
C ARG A 106 11.46 2.92 5.40
N PHE A 107 10.55 2.01 5.05
CA PHE A 107 9.28 1.84 5.74
C PHE A 107 9.39 0.68 6.73
N VAL A 108 9.04 0.96 7.99
CA VAL A 108 9.07 -0.03 9.06
C VAL A 108 7.71 0.04 9.78
N LEU A 109 7.01 -1.09 9.83
CA LEU A 109 5.73 -1.23 10.52
C LEU A 109 5.87 -2.30 11.61
N LEU A 110 5.67 -1.91 12.87
CA LEU A 110 5.87 -2.76 14.03
C LEU A 110 4.70 -2.63 15.00
N PRO A 111 4.28 -3.72 15.67
CA PRO A 111 3.50 -3.62 16.90
C PRO A 111 4.21 -2.73 17.92
N ARG A 112 3.45 -2.02 18.77
CA ARG A 112 4.02 -1.08 19.76
C ARG A 112 5.05 -1.75 20.69
N ALA A 113 4.78 -2.99 21.12
CA ALA A 113 5.70 -3.75 21.96
C ALA A 113 7.05 -4.02 21.23
N GLU A 114 7.01 -4.37 19.95
CA GLU A 114 8.22 -4.59 19.15
C GLU A 114 8.96 -3.29 18.87
N TYR A 115 8.25 -2.18 18.62
CA TYR A 115 8.87 -0.87 18.51
C TYR A 115 9.66 -0.52 19.77
N GLN A 116 9.04 -0.66 20.95
CA GLN A 116 9.69 -0.39 22.23
C GLN A 116 10.91 -1.28 22.46
N ARG A 117 10.79 -2.59 22.16
CA ARG A 117 11.88 -3.55 22.28
C ARG A 117 13.07 -3.22 21.37
N LEU A 118 12.80 -2.76 20.15
CA LEU A 118 13.81 -2.50 19.12
C LEU A 118 14.32 -1.05 19.09
N GLN A 119 13.65 -0.12 19.76
CA GLN A 119 13.87 1.33 19.63
C GLN A 119 15.33 1.72 19.78
N ALA A 120 15.98 1.30 20.88
CA ALA A 120 17.37 1.63 21.14
C ALA A 120 18.34 0.97 20.14
N GLN A 121 18.10 -0.32 19.83
CA GLN A 121 18.96 -1.09 18.94
C GLN A 121 18.93 -0.55 17.50
N TRP A 122 17.75 -0.12 17.02
CA TRP A 122 17.54 0.37 15.67
C TRP A 122 17.59 1.90 15.56
N GLN A 123 17.88 2.60 16.67
CA GLN A 123 17.93 4.06 16.75
C GLN A 123 16.63 4.71 16.24
N LEU A 124 15.48 4.10 16.56
CA LEU A 124 14.19 4.61 16.12
C LEU A 124 13.82 5.89 16.91
N PRO A 125 13.05 6.83 16.30
CA PRO A 125 12.60 8.04 16.97
C PRO A 125 11.88 7.80 18.31
N ALA A 126 11.81 8.83 19.14
CA ALA A 126 10.91 8.78 20.30
C ALA A 126 9.45 8.78 19.83
N LEU A 127 8.61 7.91 20.40
CA LEU A 127 7.17 7.99 20.22
C LEU A 127 6.63 9.15 21.05
N SER A 128 6.36 10.29 20.43
CA SER A 128 5.51 11.33 21.03
C SER A 128 4.04 10.90 20.87
N GLY A 129 3.35 10.59 21.98
CA GLY A 129 1.96 10.10 21.96
C GLY A 129 0.96 11.14 21.42
N ASP A 130 -0.28 10.82 21.05
CA ASP A 130 -0.93 9.54 20.72
C ASP A 130 -1.14 9.55 19.20
N ALA A 131 -0.67 8.52 18.48
CA ALA A 131 -1.15 8.28 17.13
C ALA A 131 -2.59 7.74 17.25
N ARG A 132 -3.57 8.64 17.28
CA ARG A 132 -4.99 8.37 17.06
C ARG A 132 -5.41 9.04 15.77
#